data_AF-A0AAV8VB26-F1
#
_entry.id   AF-A0AAV8VB26-F1
#
_cell.length_a   1.000
_cell.length_b   1.000
_cell.length_c   1.000
_cell.angle_alpha   90.00
_cell.angle_beta   90.00
_cell.angle_gamma   90.00
#
_symmetry.space_group_name_H-M   'P 1'
#
loop_
_entity.id
_entity.type
_entity.pdbx_description
1 polymer ?
#
loop_
_entity_poly.entity_id
_entity_poly.type
_entity_poly.pdbx_seq_one_letter_code
_entity_poly.pdbx_strand_id
1 'polypeptide(L)'
;KCNYFKAHVELQQAVKAMGDVFAGLAVREPQPRASEAFRLFGEQHRSMEKIGHDMIKKVKPVLSDMGTYLYKAIPDTRLTVKKYADAKFEYLAYCLKVKEMDDEECSYAALQEPLYRVETGNYEYRLILRCRQLARARFAKLRADVLVKMELLDNKHVQSLGGHLIKLIKGFSELHTNTVQLFSGPALFPVEVDLSNSAFQYKSTTPVVQNDEEDHEIEECEEINENEDENLICTRRKSVAESEEGPNSTTELLLPDLQAPSQLEPNYEEMDNLTLLSTLCLQDSPQHENGPLLPNLN
;
A
#
# COMPACT_ATOMS: atom_id res chain seq x y z
N LYS A 1 9.40 -0.89 3.74
CA LYS A 1 9.61 -2.16 3.01
C LYS A 1 8.25 -2.74 2.66
N CYS A 2 8.01 -3.15 1.41
CA CYS A 2 6.67 -3.51 0.94
C CYS A 2 6.19 -4.81 1.62
N ASN A 3 5.26 -4.66 2.57
CA ASN A 3 4.77 -5.73 3.44
C ASN A 3 3.90 -6.77 2.69
N TYR A 4 3.35 -6.37 1.54
CA TYR A 4 2.39 -7.15 0.77
C TYR A 4 2.94 -8.50 0.29
N PHE A 5 4.10 -8.55 -0.37
CA PHE A 5 4.60 -9.84 -0.88
C PHE A 5 5.04 -10.80 0.20
N LYS A 6 5.53 -10.27 1.32
CA LYS A 6 5.84 -11.10 2.48
C LYS A 6 4.56 -11.76 2.99
N ALA A 7 3.52 -10.95 3.25
CA ALA A 7 2.22 -11.45 3.65
C ALA A 7 1.61 -12.41 2.60
N HIS A 8 1.78 -12.14 1.32
CA HIS A 8 1.29 -13.03 0.26
C HIS A 8 2.00 -14.38 0.27
N VAL A 9 3.33 -14.42 0.40
CA VAL A 9 4.08 -15.68 0.51
C VAL A 9 3.66 -16.45 1.76
N GLU A 10 3.50 -15.78 2.90
CA GLU A 10 3.03 -16.39 4.15
C GLU A 10 1.62 -16.98 3.99
N LEU A 11 0.70 -16.26 3.33
CA LEU A 11 -0.63 -16.77 2.99
C LEU A 11 -0.55 -18.01 2.10
N GLN A 12 0.28 -18.00 1.05
CA GLN A 12 0.42 -19.15 0.16
C GLN A 12 1.01 -20.38 0.88
N GLN A 13 1.94 -20.17 1.82
CA GLN A 13 2.47 -21.24 2.68
C GLN A 13 1.38 -21.85 3.58
N ALA A 14 0.52 -21.01 4.18
CA ALA A 14 -0.61 -21.48 4.97
C ALA A 14 -1.63 -22.27 4.12
N VAL A 15 -1.95 -21.77 2.92
CA VAL A 15 -2.82 -22.44 1.95
C VAL A 15 -2.28 -23.82 1.57
N LYS A 16 -0.97 -23.94 1.30
CA LYS A 16 -0.33 -25.22 1.03
C LYS A 16 -0.39 -26.16 2.23
N ALA A 17 -0.08 -25.66 3.43
CA ALA A 17 -0.12 -26.46 4.65
C ALA A 17 -1.53 -27.04 4.90
N MET A 18 -2.57 -26.24 4.65
CA MET A 18 -3.95 -26.73 4.67
C MET A 18 -4.17 -27.85 3.65
N GLY A 19 -3.69 -27.69 2.42
CA GLY A 19 -3.76 -28.73 1.40
C GLY A 19 -3.05 -30.04 1.80
N ASP A 20 -1.92 -29.94 2.50
CA ASP A 20 -1.18 -31.08 3.03
C ASP A 20 -1.97 -31.83 4.12
N VAL A 21 -2.67 -31.11 5.00
CA VAL A 21 -3.56 -31.69 6.01
C VAL A 21 -4.71 -32.46 5.36
N PHE A 22 -5.41 -31.86 4.38
CA PHE A 22 -6.52 -32.51 3.69
C PHE A 22 -6.10 -33.73 2.88
N ALA A 23 -4.93 -33.70 2.23
CA ALA A 23 -4.37 -34.89 1.59
C ALA A 23 -4.07 -36.00 2.62
N GLY A 24 -3.65 -35.65 3.83
CA GLY A 24 -3.46 -36.58 4.94
C GLY A 24 -4.77 -37.17 5.48
N LEU A 25 -5.85 -36.38 5.53
CA LEU A 25 -7.18 -36.84 5.90
C LEU A 25 -7.74 -37.82 4.86
N ALA A 26 -7.60 -37.49 3.57
CA ALA A 26 -8.09 -38.32 2.47
C ALA A 26 -7.60 -39.77 2.54
N VAL A 27 -6.33 -40.00 2.87
CA VAL A 27 -5.75 -41.35 2.94
C VAL A 27 -6.27 -42.17 4.13
N ARG A 28 -6.73 -41.50 5.20
CA ARG A 28 -7.22 -42.14 6.42
C ARG A 28 -8.74 -42.31 6.44
N GLU A 29 -9.44 -41.63 5.54
CA GLU A 29 -10.89 -41.58 5.49
C GLU A 29 -11.46 -42.90 4.92
N PRO A 30 -12.22 -43.69 5.71
CA PRO A 30 -12.79 -44.96 5.27
C PRO A 30 -13.88 -44.78 4.21
N GLN A 31 -14.62 -43.67 4.20
CA GLN A 31 -15.67 -43.45 3.23
C GLN A 31 -15.08 -42.95 1.88
N PRO A 32 -15.26 -43.68 0.76
CA PRO A 32 -14.62 -43.33 -0.50
C PRO A 32 -14.98 -41.93 -1.03
N ARG A 33 -16.25 -41.52 -0.86
CA ARG A 33 -16.75 -40.20 -1.30
C ARG A 33 -16.09 -39.06 -0.51
N ALA A 34 -15.97 -39.21 0.80
CA ALA A 34 -15.32 -38.23 1.66
C ALA A 34 -13.80 -38.18 1.42
N SER A 35 -13.17 -39.35 1.25
CA SER A 35 -11.76 -39.48 0.87
C SER A 35 -11.44 -38.73 -0.43
N GLU A 36 -12.26 -38.91 -1.47
CA GLU A 36 -12.08 -38.21 -2.74
C GLU A 36 -12.26 -36.69 -2.61
N ALA A 37 -13.27 -36.23 -1.86
CA ALA A 37 -13.50 -34.81 -1.61
C ALA A 37 -12.30 -34.14 -0.90
N PHE A 38 -11.78 -34.78 0.15
CA PHE A 38 -10.58 -34.30 0.85
C PHE A 38 -9.33 -34.31 -0.05
N ARG A 39 -9.17 -35.34 -0.89
CA ARG A 39 -8.06 -35.41 -1.85
C ARG A 39 -8.11 -34.25 -2.84
N LEU A 40 -9.27 -34.02 -3.47
CA LEU A 40 -9.42 -32.96 -4.46
C LEU A 40 -9.26 -31.57 -3.83
N PHE A 41 -9.84 -31.35 -2.64
CA PHE A 41 -9.68 -30.10 -1.90
C PHE A 41 -8.20 -29.85 -1.57
N GLY A 42 -7.47 -30.88 -1.12
CA GLY A 42 -6.04 -30.79 -0.86
C GLY A 42 -5.20 -30.47 -2.10
N GLU A 43 -5.53 -31.10 -3.23
CA GLU A 43 -4.89 -30.82 -4.53
C GLU A 43 -5.15 -29.41 -5.05
N GLN A 44 -6.37 -28.89 -4.89
CA GLN A 44 -6.72 -27.50 -5.20
C GLN A 44 -5.88 -26.52 -4.38
N HIS A 45 -5.76 -26.73 -3.06
CA HIS A 45 -4.97 -25.82 -2.20
C HIS A 45 -3.47 -25.85 -2.51
N ARG A 46 -2.90 -27.03 -2.79
CA ARG A 46 -1.51 -27.14 -3.26
C ARG A 46 -1.30 -26.45 -4.62
N SER A 47 -2.29 -26.50 -5.50
CA SER A 47 -2.22 -25.85 -6.81
C SER A 47 -2.37 -24.33 -6.70
N MET A 48 -3.17 -23.84 -5.76
CA MET A 48 -3.30 -22.42 -5.46
C MET A 48 -1.96 -21.79 -5.03
N GLU A 49 -1.19 -22.48 -4.19
CA GLU A 49 0.14 -22.01 -3.77
C GLU A 49 1.09 -21.81 -4.96
N LYS A 50 1.04 -22.73 -5.94
CA LYS A 50 1.85 -22.62 -7.16
C LYS A 50 1.43 -21.42 -8.01
N ILE A 51 0.13 -21.21 -8.18
CA ILE A 51 -0.42 -20.05 -8.91
C ILE A 51 0.02 -18.74 -8.23
N GLY A 52 -0.04 -18.68 -6.90
CA GLY A 52 0.43 -17.53 -6.12
C GLY A 52 1.94 -17.26 -6.30
N HIS A 53 2.76 -18.30 -6.27
CA HIS A 53 4.20 -18.17 -6.53
C HIS A 53 4.51 -17.68 -7.94
N ASP A 54 3.78 -18.17 -8.95
CA ASP A 54 4.00 -17.76 -10.33
C ASP A 54 3.57 -16.31 -10.58
N MET A 55 2.52 -15.83 -9.91
CA MET A 55 2.18 -14.40 -9.88
C MET A 55 3.34 -13.58 -9.31
N ILE A 56 3.92 -13.98 -8.17
CA ILE A 56 5.05 -13.25 -7.58
C ILE A 56 6.23 -13.18 -8.55
N LYS A 57 6.58 -14.29 -9.22
CA LYS A 57 7.67 -14.31 -10.21
C LYS A 57 7.44 -13.32 -11.36
N LYS A 58 6.19 -13.16 -11.81
CA LYS A 58 5.81 -12.21 -12.87
C LYS A 58 5.85 -10.76 -12.38
N VAL A 59 5.35 -10.49 -11.18
CA VAL A 59 5.16 -9.12 -10.69
C VAL A 59 6.42 -8.52 -10.04
N LYS A 60 7.26 -9.35 -9.40
CA LYS A 60 8.46 -8.88 -8.69
C LYS A 60 9.43 -8.06 -9.58
N PRO A 61 9.74 -8.47 -10.83
CA PRO A 61 10.56 -7.64 -11.74
C PRO A 61 9.91 -6.30 -12.07
N VAL A 62 8.59 -6.28 -12.29
CA VAL A 62 7.84 -5.05 -12.60
C VAL A 62 7.98 -4.02 -11.47
N LEU A 63 7.86 -4.46 -10.22
CA LEU A 63 8.05 -3.58 -9.06
C LEU A 63 9.50 -3.13 -8.87
N SER A 64 10.48 -3.96 -9.24
CA SER A 64 11.89 -3.56 -9.25
C SER A 64 12.15 -2.44 -10.27
N ASP A 65 11.54 -2.52 -11.44
CA ASP A 65 11.66 -1.50 -12.48
C ASP A 65 10.95 -0.19 -12.09
N MET A 66 9.75 -0.28 -11.50
CA MET A 66 9.08 0.86 -10.87
C MET A 66 9.94 1.48 -9.76
N GLY A 67 10.58 0.65 -8.93
CA GLY A 67 11.51 1.10 -7.91
C GLY A 67 12.71 1.84 -8.50
N THR A 68 13.24 1.40 -9.64
CA THR A 68 14.32 2.11 -10.34
C THR A 68 13.87 3.48 -10.85
N TYR A 69 12.64 3.60 -11.34
CA TYR A 69 12.07 4.90 -11.70
C TYR A 69 11.97 5.82 -10.48
N LEU A 70 11.34 5.36 -9.40
CA LEU A 70 11.07 6.16 -8.20
C LEU A 70 12.33 6.53 -7.41
N TYR A 71 13.25 5.58 -7.21
CA TYR A 71 14.38 5.75 -6.30
C TYR A 71 15.71 6.08 -7.00
N LYS A 72 15.77 6.04 -8.33
CA LYS A 72 16.97 6.42 -9.09
C LYS A 72 16.71 7.54 -10.10
N ALA A 73 15.74 7.37 -10.99
CA ALA A 73 15.50 8.34 -12.06
C ALA A 73 14.96 9.69 -11.54
N ILE A 74 13.92 9.67 -10.70
CA ILE A 74 13.37 10.91 -10.12
C ILE A 74 14.43 11.65 -9.27
N PRO A 75 15.18 11.00 -8.36
CA PRO A 75 16.23 11.67 -7.60
C PRO A 75 17.34 12.29 -8.45
N ASP A 76 17.75 11.66 -9.55
CA ASP A 76 18.76 12.21 -10.46
C ASP A 76 18.28 13.50 -11.16
N THR A 77 17.03 13.50 -11.64
CA THR A 77 16.41 14.71 -12.22
C THR A 77 16.28 15.79 -11.15
N ARG A 78 15.83 15.45 -9.93
CA ARG A 78 15.74 16.41 -8.81
C ARG A 78 17.09 17.03 -8.48
N LEU A 79 18.18 16.26 -8.49
CA LEU A 79 19.52 16.80 -8.27
C LEU A 79 19.91 17.84 -9.32
N THR A 80 19.51 17.61 -10.57
CA THR A 80 19.79 18.53 -11.68
C THR A 80 18.95 19.81 -11.58
N VAL A 81 17.67 19.67 -11.21
CA VAL A 81 16.78 20.81 -10.93
C VAL A 81 17.33 21.64 -9.76
N LYS A 82 17.84 21.00 -8.71
CA LYS A 82 18.47 21.71 -7.58
C LYS A 82 19.68 22.55 -8.03
N LYS A 83 20.60 21.96 -8.80
CA LYS A 83 21.76 22.68 -9.36
C LYS A 83 21.33 23.87 -10.22
N TYR A 84 20.29 23.70 -11.03
CA TYR A 84 19.71 24.78 -11.83
C TYR A 84 19.12 25.89 -10.95
N ALA A 85 18.39 25.54 -9.88
CA ALA A 85 17.81 26.51 -8.96
C ALA A 85 18.91 27.34 -8.27
N ASP A 86 19.98 26.70 -7.81
CA ASP A 86 21.13 27.38 -7.20
C ASP A 86 21.80 28.35 -8.20
N ALA A 87 22.04 27.91 -9.43
CA ALA A 87 22.63 28.76 -10.48
C ALA A 87 21.70 29.91 -10.91
N LYS A 88 20.38 29.69 -10.92
CA LYS A 88 19.37 30.73 -11.18
C LYS A 88 19.40 31.77 -10.06
N PHE A 89 19.43 31.33 -8.81
CA PHE A 89 19.51 32.23 -7.65
C PHE A 89 20.77 33.10 -7.72
N GLU A 90 21.93 32.49 -7.98
CA GLU A 90 23.20 33.22 -8.14
C GLU A 90 23.12 34.26 -9.27
N TYR A 91 22.60 33.89 -10.45
CA TYR A 91 22.44 34.82 -11.56
C TYR A 91 21.49 35.99 -11.23
N LEU A 92 20.37 35.69 -10.58
CA LEU A 92 19.39 36.72 -10.17
C LEU A 92 19.96 37.65 -9.09
N ALA A 93 20.74 37.12 -8.14
CA ALA A 93 21.42 37.95 -7.15
C ALA A 93 22.37 38.97 -7.81
N TYR A 94 23.12 38.56 -8.83
CA TYR A 94 23.95 39.51 -9.61
C TYR A 94 23.11 40.50 -10.42
N CYS A 95 21.95 40.10 -10.95
CA CYS A 95 21.07 41.03 -11.65
C CYS A 95 20.51 42.10 -10.70
N LEU A 96 20.12 41.68 -9.49
CA LEU A 96 19.65 42.59 -8.45
C LEU A 96 20.77 43.55 -8.03
N LYS A 97 21.99 43.04 -7.79
CA LYS A 97 23.13 43.88 -7.40
C LYS A 97 23.50 44.93 -8.46
N VAL A 98 23.47 44.57 -9.75
CA VAL A 98 23.68 45.54 -10.84
C VAL A 98 22.62 46.63 -10.80
N LYS A 99 21.35 46.24 -10.64
CA LYS A 99 20.24 47.19 -10.56
C LYS A 99 20.37 48.13 -9.36
N GLU A 100 20.72 47.61 -8.18
CA GLU A 100 20.97 48.43 -6.99
C GLU A 100 22.06 49.49 -7.24
N MET A 101 23.14 49.11 -7.94
CA MET A 101 24.22 50.03 -8.27
C MET A 101 23.82 51.07 -9.34
N ASP A 102 23.01 50.67 -10.33
CA ASP A 102 22.44 51.56 -11.34
C ASP A 102 21.45 52.57 -10.71
N ASP A 103 20.61 52.11 -9.79
CA ASP A 103 19.62 52.92 -9.07
C ASP A 103 20.31 53.93 -8.14
N GLU A 104 21.40 53.53 -7.46
CA GLU A 104 22.24 54.43 -6.66
C GLU A 104 22.93 55.50 -7.54
N GLU A 105 23.50 55.12 -8.69
CA GLU A 105 24.10 56.08 -9.64
C GLU A 105 23.05 57.10 -10.14
N CYS A 106 21.85 56.64 -10.46
CA CYS A 106 20.74 57.52 -10.82
C CYS A 106 20.36 58.48 -9.69
N SER A 107 20.34 58.01 -8.44
CA SER A 107 19.99 58.81 -7.26
C SER A 107 20.99 59.95 -7.02
N TYR A 108 22.30 59.65 -7.06
CA TYR A 108 23.35 60.67 -6.91
C TYR A 108 23.35 61.68 -8.07
N ALA A 109 23.10 61.21 -9.30
CA ALA A 109 22.97 62.09 -10.45
C ALA A 109 21.78 63.07 -10.31
N ALA A 110 20.66 62.63 -9.74
CA ALA A 110 19.49 63.48 -9.48
C ALA A 110 19.75 64.55 -8.41
N LEU A 111 20.58 64.24 -7.41
CA LEU A 111 21.00 65.17 -6.36
C LEU A 111 22.13 66.10 -6.80
N GLN A 112 22.70 65.91 -8.00
CA GLN A 112 23.91 66.57 -8.48
C GLN A 112 25.12 66.38 -7.55
N GLU A 113 25.16 65.25 -6.85
CA GLU A 113 26.26 64.91 -5.95
C GLU A 113 27.25 63.94 -6.64
N PRO A 114 28.56 64.13 -6.46
CA PRO A 114 29.57 63.23 -7.01
C PRO A 114 29.55 61.87 -6.29
N LEU A 115 29.63 60.79 -7.07
CA LEU A 115 29.69 59.42 -6.55
C LEU A 115 31.12 58.88 -6.60
N TYR A 116 31.76 58.79 -5.44
CA TYR A 116 33.19 58.47 -5.31
C TYR A 116 33.63 57.18 -6.02
N ARG A 117 32.82 56.11 -5.98
CA ARG A 117 33.17 54.87 -6.70
C ARG A 117 33.30 55.09 -8.21
N VAL A 118 32.49 55.99 -8.78
CA VAL A 118 32.45 56.25 -10.22
C VAL A 118 33.65 57.10 -10.62
N GLU A 119 33.97 58.12 -9.83
CA GLU A 119 35.14 58.99 -10.03
C GLU A 119 36.46 58.22 -9.97
N THR A 120 36.52 57.18 -9.14
CA THR A 120 37.69 56.29 -8.99
C THR A 120 37.68 55.12 -9.98
N GLY A 121 36.79 55.15 -10.98
CA GLY A 121 36.80 54.23 -12.11
C GLY A 121 35.89 53.01 -11.97
N ASN A 122 35.01 52.93 -10.98
CA ASN A 122 33.90 51.96 -10.84
C ASN A 122 34.28 50.47 -11.01
N TYR A 123 35.38 50.06 -10.37
CA TYR A 123 35.90 48.70 -10.51
C TYR A 123 34.91 47.61 -10.04
N GLU A 124 34.23 47.84 -8.92
CA GLU A 124 33.26 46.89 -8.37
C GLU A 124 32.12 46.61 -9.34
N TYR A 125 31.58 47.64 -9.99
CA TYR A 125 30.53 47.49 -10.99
C TYR A 125 30.99 46.61 -12.18
N ARG A 126 32.19 46.87 -12.71
CA ARG A 126 32.77 46.05 -13.78
C ARG A 126 32.97 44.60 -13.36
N LEU A 127 33.40 44.37 -12.12
CA LEU A 127 33.58 43.02 -11.58
C LEU A 127 32.23 42.30 -11.48
N ILE A 128 31.20 42.96 -10.93
CA ILE A 128 29.86 42.41 -10.81
C ILE A 128 29.25 42.11 -12.18
N LEU A 129 29.44 42.98 -13.18
CA LEU A 129 29.01 42.72 -14.56
C LEU A 129 29.67 41.47 -15.14
N ARG A 130 30.97 41.26 -14.89
CA ARG A 130 31.68 40.06 -15.34
C ARG A 130 31.13 38.80 -14.65
N CYS A 131 30.94 38.84 -13.33
CA CYS A 131 30.35 37.74 -12.57
C CYS A 131 28.93 37.41 -13.05
N ARG A 132 28.11 38.43 -13.34
CA ARG A 132 26.76 38.26 -13.92
C ARG A 132 26.80 37.53 -15.26
N GLN A 133 27.74 37.87 -16.15
CA GLN A 133 27.89 37.20 -17.45
C GLN A 133 28.26 35.72 -17.28
N LEU A 134 29.19 35.40 -16.38
CA LEU A 134 29.57 34.02 -16.06
C LEU A 134 28.41 33.24 -15.46
N ALA A 135 27.68 33.84 -14.50
CA ALA A 135 26.50 33.24 -13.89
C ALA A 135 25.38 33.01 -14.93
N ARG A 136 25.16 33.96 -15.85
CA ARG A 136 24.19 33.82 -16.96
C ARG A 136 24.52 32.62 -17.84
N ALA A 137 25.78 32.42 -18.19
CA ALA A 137 26.21 31.29 -19.01
C ALA A 137 25.96 29.95 -18.30
N ARG A 138 26.31 29.86 -17.00
CA ARG A 138 26.05 28.65 -16.18
C ARG A 138 24.56 28.37 -16.03
N PHE A 139 23.76 29.39 -15.73
CA PHE A 139 22.30 29.31 -15.65
C PHE A 139 21.68 28.82 -16.97
N ALA A 140 22.08 29.41 -18.10
CA ALA A 140 21.56 29.04 -19.42
C ALA A 140 21.87 27.59 -19.79
N LYS A 141 23.09 27.12 -19.48
CA LYS A 141 23.47 25.72 -19.67
C LYS A 141 22.61 24.78 -18.83
N LEU A 142 22.49 25.03 -17.53
CA LEU A 142 21.68 24.19 -16.63
C LEU A 142 20.18 24.22 -16.97
N ARG A 143 19.68 25.34 -17.51
CA ARG A 143 18.31 25.42 -18.02
C ARG A 143 18.08 24.42 -19.16
N ALA A 144 19.02 24.32 -20.11
CA ALA A 144 18.94 23.35 -21.19
C ALA A 144 19.03 21.91 -20.65
N ASP A 145 19.95 21.64 -19.71
CA ASP A 145 20.10 20.32 -19.09
C ASP A 145 18.82 19.88 -18.37
N VAL A 146 18.17 20.79 -17.62
CA VAL A 146 16.90 20.49 -16.94
C VAL A 146 15.79 20.19 -17.93
N LEU A 147 15.65 20.97 -19.01
CA LEU A 147 14.60 20.72 -20.01
C LEU A 147 14.72 19.32 -20.62
N VAL A 148 15.93 18.95 -21.06
CA VAL A 148 16.19 17.62 -21.63
C VAL A 148 15.93 16.52 -20.59
N LYS A 149 16.38 16.69 -19.35
CA LYS A 149 16.14 15.67 -18.30
C LYS A 149 14.67 15.53 -17.93
N MET A 150 13.91 16.62 -17.91
CA MET A 150 12.47 16.57 -17.66
C MET A 150 11.74 15.85 -18.79
N GLU A 151 12.09 16.11 -20.04
CA GLU A 151 11.53 15.42 -21.20
C GLU A 151 11.86 13.91 -21.18
N LEU A 152 13.10 13.53 -20.86
CA LEU A 152 13.47 12.11 -20.72
C LEU A 152 12.74 11.43 -19.56
N LEU A 153 12.56 12.13 -18.44
CA LEU A 153 11.83 11.61 -17.29
C LEU A 153 10.35 11.42 -17.63
N ASP A 154 9.73 12.35 -18.35
CA ASP A 154 8.34 12.28 -18.77
C ASP A 154 8.09 11.16 -19.79
N ASN A 155 8.97 11.01 -20.78
CA ASN A 155 8.94 9.86 -21.69
C ASN A 155 9.01 8.53 -20.93
N LYS A 156 9.87 8.44 -19.90
CA LYS A 156 9.96 7.25 -19.05
C LYS A 156 8.70 7.06 -18.21
N HIS A 157 8.09 8.14 -17.70
CA HIS A 157 6.83 8.08 -16.97
C HIS A 157 5.73 7.47 -17.83
N VAL A 158 5.48 8.04 -19.02
CA VAL A 158 4.38 7.60 -19.91
C VAL A 158 4.62 6.19 -20.45
N GLN A 159 5.80 5.90 -20.99
CA GLN A 159 6.04 4.63 -21.66
C GLN A 159 6.31 3.46 -20.70
N SER A 160 6.96 3.73 -19.56
CA SER A 160 7.42 2.67 -18.66
C SER A 160 6.45 2.48 -17.49
N LEU A 161 6.04 3.55 -16.80
CA LEU A 161 5.22 3.40 -15.59
C LEU A 161 3.81 2.89 -15.92
N GLY A 162 3.18 3.43 -16.97
CA GLY A 162 1.88 2.95 -17.44
C GLY A 162 1.91 1.46 -17.83
N GLY A 163 2.92 1.07 -18.61
CA GLY A 163 3.12 -0.34 -18.99
C GLY A 163 3.38 -1.26 -17.80
N HIS A 164 4.11 -0.79 -16.79
CA HIS A 164 4.35 -1.55 -15.56
C HIS A 164 3.07 -1.71 -14.73
N LEU A 165 2.26 -0.68 -14.57
CA LEU A 165 0.97 -0.76 -13.87
C LEU A 165 0.02 -1.74 -14.56
N ILE A 166 -0.04 -1.73 -15.90
CA ILE A 166 -0.84 -2.71 -16.65
C ILE A 166 -0.34 -4.14 -16.40
N LYS A 167 0.98 -4.37 -16.43
CA LYS A 167 1.55 -5.70 -16.14
C LYS A 167 1.26 -6.16 -14.71
N LEU A 168 1.31 -5.24 -13.75
CA LEU A 168 0.98 -5.48 -12.34
C LEU A 168 -0.48 -5.93 -12.19
N ILE A 169 -1.42 -5.15 -12.74
CA ILE A 169 -2.86 -5.46 -12.71
C ILE A 169 -3.14 -6.78 -13.43
N LYS A 170 -2.52 -7.00 -14.59
CA LYS A 170 -2.65 -8.25 -15.33
C LYS A 170 -2.18 -9.45 -14.51
N GLY A 171 -1.06 -9.33 -13.79
CA GLY A 171 -0.57 -10.38 -12.89
C GLY A 171 -1.57 -10.74 -11.79
N PHE A 172 -2.23 -9.74 -11.19
CA PHE A 172 -3.27 -9.97 -10.18
C PHE A 172 -4.58 -10.52 -10.77
N SER A 173 -4.97 -10.04 -11.95
CA SER A 173 -6.14 -10.55 -12.67
C SER A 173 -5.95 -12.03 -13.03
N GLU A 174 -4.79 -12.40 -13.57
CA GLU A 174 -4.46 -13.80 -13.88
C GLU A 174 -4.47 -14.67 -12.62
N LEU A 175 -3.92 -14.20 -11.50
CA LEU A 175 -3.98 -14.89 -10.21
C LEU A 175 -5.43 -15.18 -9.82
N HIS A 176 -6.29 -14.16 -9.83
CA HIS A 176 -7.69 -14.29 -9.45
C HIS A 176 -8.44 -15.25 -10.37
N THR A 177 -8.36 -15.03 -11.69
CA THR A 177 -9.05 -15.88 -12.67
C THR A 177 -8.61 -17.35 -12.57
N ASN A 178 -7.31 -17.61 -12.44
CA ASN A 178 -6.80 -18.98 -12.30
C ASN A 178 -7.24 -19.62 -10.98
N THR A 179 -7.31 -18.84 -9.90
CA THR A 179 -7.79 -19.34 -8.60
C THR A 179 -9.28 -19.67 -8.65
N VAL A 180 -10.10 -18.84 -9.28
CA VAL A 180 -11.54 -19.11 -9.46
C VAL A 180 -11.76 -20.35 -10.34
N GLN A 181 -11.02 -20.47 -11.45
CA GLN A 181 -11.09 -21.64 -12.33
C GLN A 181 -10.73 -22.94 -11.59
N LEU A 182 -9.75 -22.89 -10.68
CA LEU A 182 -9.34 -24.04 -9.88
C LEU A 182 -10.47 -24.59 -8.99
N PHE A 183 -11.39 -23.72 -8.54
CA PHE A 183 -12.55 -24.09 -7.72
C PHE A 183 -13.85 -24.24 -8.50
N SER A 184 -13.85 -24.06 -9.82
CA SER A 184 -15.06 -24.16 -10.66
C SER A 184 -15.55 -25.61 -10.88
N GLY A 185 -14.93 -26.58 -10.21
CA GLY A 185 -15.33 -27.99 -10.24
C GLY A 185 -16.62 -28.27 -9.46
N PRO A 186 -17.03 -29.55 -9.39
CA PRO A 186 -18.20 -29.95 -8.61
C PRO A 186 -18.05 -29.56 -7.13
N ALA A 187 -19.17 -29.22 -6.49
CA ALA A 187 -19.19 -28.86 -5.08
C ALA A 187 -18.68 -30.03 -4.23
N LEU A 188 -17.56 -29.80 -3.52
CA LEU A 188 -16.92 -30.82 -2.69
C LEU A 188 -17.57 -30.99 -1.31
N PHE A 189 -18.38 -30.02 -0.89
CA PHE A 189 -19.01 -29.96 0.41
C PHE A 189 -20.51 -29.65 0.27
N PRO A 190 -21.38 -30.12 1.19
CA PRO A 190 -21.09 -30.85 2.44
C PRO A 190 -20.58 -32.28 2.20
N VAL A 191 -19.59 -32.71 3.00
CA VAL A 191 -19.09 -34.10 2.98
C VAL A 191 -19.89 -34.89 4.01
N GLU A 192 -20.72 -35.81 3.54
CA GLU A 192 -21.32 -36.83 4.41
C GLU A 192 -20.20 -37.74 4.91
N VAL A 193 -20.05 -37.87 6.23
CA VAL A 193 -19.11 -38.79 6.90
C VAL A 193 -19.95 -39.84 7.62
N ASP A 194 -19.92 -41.08 7.12
CA ASP A 194 -20.72 -42.18 7.68
C ASP A 194 -19.94 -42.81 8.85
N LEU A 195 -20.37 -42.50 10.07
CA LEU A 195 -19.78 -43.06 11.29
C LEU A 195 -20.14 -44.54 11.37
N SER A 196 -19.19 -45.43 11.07
CA SER A 196 -19.40 -46.86 11.31
C SER A 196 -19.74 -47.12 12.79
N ASN A 197 -20.55 -48.14 13.09
CA ASN A 197 -20.95 -48.54 14.46
C ASN A 197 -19.79 -48.83 15.44
N SER A 198 -18.53 -48.84 14.96
CA SER A 198 -17.31 -49.01 15.77
C SER A 198 -16.62 -47.67 16.10
N ALA A 199 -17.13 -46.54 15.60
CA ALA A 199 -16.55 -45.21 15.79
C ALA A 199 -16.49 -44.75 17.27
N PHE A 200 -17.33 -45.34 18.13
CA PHE A 200 -17.36 -45.06 19.57
C PHE A 200 -16.92 -46.25 20.44
N GLN A 201 -16.45 -47.35 19.85
CA GLN A 201 -15.89 -48.46 20.62
C GLN A 201 -14.48 -48.08 21.11
N TYR A 202 -14.43 -47.26 22.15
CA TYR A 202 -13.28 -47.23 23.04
C TYR A 202 -13.03 -48.67 23.49
N LYS A 203 -11.91 -49.26 23.05
CA LYS A 203 -11.43 -50.53 23.58
C LYS A 203 -11.01 -50.30 25.02
N SER A 204 -11.98 -50.28 25.92
CA SER A 204 -11.74 -50.39 27.36
C SER A 204 -11.08 -51.74 27.59
N THR A 205 -9.84 -51.72 28.05
CA THR A 205 -9.00 -52.91 28.31
C THR A 205 -9.33 -53.61 29.63
N THR A 206 -10.54 -53.42 30.17
CA THR A 206 -10.99 -54.08 31.40
C THR A 206 -12.02 -55.16 31.07
N PRO A 207 -11.79 -56.43 31.45
CA PRO A 207 -12.79 -57.47 31.27
C PRO A 207 -13.95 -57.16 32.21
N VAL A 208 -15.13 -56.85 31.64
CA VAL A 208 -16.36 -56.77 32.42
C VAL A 208 -16.77 -58.20 32.75
N VAL A 209 -16.59 -58.57 34.02
CA VAL A 209 -17.20 -59.77 34.60
C VAL A 209 -18.70 -59.54 34.60
N GLN A 210 -19.45 -60.42 33.92
CA GLN A 210 -20.91 -60.49 34.08
C GLN A 210 -21.19 -60.99 35.49
N ASN A 211 -21.52 -60.08 36.41
CA ASN A 211 -22.31 -60.40 37.58
C ASN A 211 -23.67 -59.73 37.38
N ASP A 212 -24.68 -60.58 37.23
CA ASP A 212 -26.06 -60.22 37.44
C ASP A 212 -26.24 -59.76 38.90
N GLU A 213 -27.18 -58.84 39.11
CA GLU A 213 -27.65 -58.28 40.39
C GLU A 213 -26.83 -57.09 40.93
N GLU A 214 -27.28 -55.87 40.62
CA GLU A 214 -27.92 -54.95 41.58
C GLU A 214 -28.18 -53.57 40.93
N ASP A 215 -29.35 -53.02 41.23
CA ASP A 215 -29.89 -51.75 40.73
C ASP A 215 -28.89 -50.58 40.85
N HIS A 216 -28.50 -50.03 39.70
CA HIS A 216 -27.99 -48.67 39.63
C HIS A 216 -28.95 -47.83 38.78
N GLU A 217 -29.51 -46.80 39.41
CA GLU A 217 -30.33 -45.77 38.80
C GLU A 217 -29.75 -45.33 37.46
N ILE A 218 -30.54 -45.49 36.41
CA ILE A 218 -30.27 -44.88 35.12
C ILE A 218 -30.52 -43.38 35.32
N GLU A 219 -29.45 -42.59 35.38
CA GLU A 219 -29.56 -41.13 35.29
C GLU A 219 -30.05 -40.80 33.88
N GLU A 220 -31.35 -40.49 33.75
CA GLU A 220 -31.92 -39.96 32.51
C GLU A 220 -31.27 -38.59 32.24
N CYS A 221 -30.39 -38.53 31.24
CA CYS A 221 -29.99 -37.27 30.65
C CYS A 221 -31.22 -36.64 29.96
N GLU A 222 -31.56 -35.40 30.34
CA GLU A 222 -32.53 -34.60 29.60
C GLU A 222 -32.09 -34.43 28.14
N GLU A 223 -32.94 -34.82 27.18
CA GLU A 223 -32.79 -34.38 25.80
C GLU A 223 -32.87 -32.85 25.76
N ILE A 224 -31.84 -32.22 25.19
CA ILE A 224 -31.88 -30.79 24.89
C ILE A 224 -32.94 -30.60 23.80
N ASN A 225 -34.10 -30.11 24.20
CA ASN A 225 -35.18 -29.74 23.30
C ASN A 225 -34.70 -28.57 22.44
N GLU A 226 -34.49 -28.78 21.14
CA GLU A 226 -34.15 -27.73 20.16
C GLU A 226 -35.35 -26.82 19.83
N ASN A 227 -36.09 -26.38 20.85
CA ASN A 227 -37.16 -25.42 20.67
C ASN A 227 -37.08 -24.39 21.78
N GLU A 228 -36.76 -23.16 21.36
CA GLU A 228 -36.72 -21.88 22.09
C GLU A 228 -35.31 -21.29 22.24
N ASP A 229 -34.73 -20.82 21.13
CA ASP A 229 -34.03 -19.52 21.08
C ASP A 229 -33.71 -19.07 19.63
N GLU A 230 -34.65 -19.28 18.71
CA GLU A 230 -34.71 -18.47 17.47
C GLU A 230 -35.38 -17.13 17.82
N ASN A 231 -34.67 -16.19 18.49
CA ASN A 231 -35.04 -14.76 18.51
C ASN A 231 -34.07 -13.79 19.23
N LEU A 232 -32.74 -14.00 19.21
CA LEU A 232 -31.81 -12.97 19.72
C LEU A 232 -31.52 -11.80 18.74
N ILE A 233 -32.21 -11.75 17.60
CA ILE A 233 -32.10 -10.66 16.62
C ILE A 233 -33.49 -10.02 16.35
N CYS A 234 -34.33 -9.78 17.36
CA CYS A 234 -35.60 -9.08 17.09
C CYS A 234 -36.22 -8.25 18.24
N THR A 235 -35.41 -7.67 19.14
CA THR A 235 -35.93 -6.73 20.15
C THR A 235 -35.09 -5.47 20.28
N ARG A 236 -35.02 -4.68 19.19
CA ARG A 236 -34.91 -3.22 19.32
C ARG A 236 -35.53 -2.45 18.15
N ARG A 237 -36.73 -2.84 17.72
CA ARG A 237 -37.61 -2.01 16.88
C ARG A 237 -39.03 -1.96 17.47
N LYS A 238 -39.24 -1.07 18.45
CA LYS A 238 -40.42 -0.17 18.56
C LYS A 238 -40.46 0.58 19.90
N SER A 239 -39.89 1.77 19.89
CA SER A 239 -40.49 3.03 20.36
C SER A 239 -39.62 4.10 19.69
N VAL A 240 -40.08 4.94 18.76
CA VAL A 240 -41.32 5.70 18.65
C VAL A 240 -41.63 5.88 17.16
N ALA A 241 -42.89 5.65 16.78
CA ALA A 241 -43.48 6.15 15.53
C ALA A 241 -43.86 7.63 15.75
N GLU A 242 -43.54 8.52 14.81
CA GLU A 242 -44.45 9.32 13.97
C GLU A 242 -43.57 10.45 13.34
N SER A 243 -43.56 10.84 12.05
CA SER A 243 -44.39 10.58 10.86
C SER A 243 -43.66 11.09 9.57
N GLU A 244 -44.07 10.58 8.40
CA GLU A 244 -43.95 11.13 7.00
C GLU A 244 -42.55 11.21 6.35
N GLU A 245 -42.25 10.89 5.08
CA GLU A 245 -42.95 10.44 3.87
C GLU A 245 -41.89 9.98 2.83
N GLY A 246 -42.20 8.98 1.98
CA GLY A 246 -41.73 8.86 0.56
C GLY A 246 -40.28 8.41 0.21
N PRO A 247 -40.05 7.72 -0.94
CA PRO A 247 -39.02 6.68 -1.06
C PRO A 247 -37.81 7.04 -1.96
N ASN A 248 -36.61 6.52 -1.63
CA ASN A 248 -35.75 5.76 -2.54
C ASN A 248 -34.39 5.36 -1.91
N SER A 249 -34.13 4.04 -1.94
CA SER A 249 -32.85 3.31 -2.02
C SER A 249 -31.60 3.92 -1.34
N THR A 250 -31.16 3.33 -0.21
CA THR A 250 -29.75 3.39 0.22
C THR A 250 -29.26 2.07 0.80
N THR A 251 -28.10 1.67 0.30
CA THR A 251 -27.25 0.55 0.68
C THR A 251 -26.87 0.62 2.17
N GLU A 252 -27.20 -0.41 2.96
CA GLU A 252 -26.69 -0.52 4.33
C GLU A 252 -25.17 -0.79 4.31
N LEU A 253 -24.40 0.11 4.93
CA LEU A 253 -22.96 0.00 5.14
C LEU A 253 -22.67 -0.84 6.40
N LEU A 254 -21.79 -1.84 6.24
CA LEU A 254 -21.56 -2.95 7.19
C LEU A 254 -20.67 -2.64 8.42
N LEU A 255 -20.22 -1.41 8.67
CA LEU A 255 -19.28 -1.10 9.77
C LEU A 255 -19.56 0.29 10.40
N PRO A 256 -19.91 0.40 11.71
CA PRO A 256 -20.33 1.67 12.32
C PRO A 256 -19.19 2.65 12.71
N ASP A 257 -17.92 2.24 12.64
CA ASP A 257 -16.82 2.97 13.31
C ASP A 257 -15.87 3.72 12.35
N LEU A 258 -16.31 3.98 11.12
CA LEU A 258 -15.64 4.92 10.21
C LEU A 258 -16.54 6.14 9.98
N GLN A 259 -16.67 6.99 11.00
CA GLN A 259 -16.97 8.39 10.72
C GLN A 259 -15.76 8.98 10.01
N ALA A 260 -15.81 8.98 8.67
CA ALA A 260 -15.00 9.90 7.90
C ALA A 260 -15.29 11.30 8.45
N PRO A 261 -14.28 12.07 8.92
CA PRO A 261 -14.52 13.47 9.13
C PRO A 261 -14.99 14.01 7.78
N SER A 262 -16.11 14.71 7.76
CA SER A 262 -16.55 15.48 6.60
C SER A 262 -15.52 16.59 6.35
N GLN A 263 -14.38 16.22 5.79
CA GLN A 263 -13.44 17.15 5.23
C GLN A 263 -14.06 17.54 3.89
N LEU A 264 -14.70 18.71 3.88
CA LEU A 264 -14.88 19.45 2.63
C LEU A 264 -13.50 19.48 1.96
N GLU A 265 -13.38 18.90 0.76
CA GLU A 265 -12.13 19.02 0.01
C GLU A 265 -11.78 20.50 -0.11
N PRO A 266 -10.56 20.92 0.31
CA PRO A 266 -10.15 22.30 0.19
C PRO A 266 -10.19 22.74 -1.28
N ASN A 267 -10.66 23.96 -1.55
CA ASN A 267 -10.59 24.51 -2.90
C ASN A 267 -9.12 24.79 -3.27
N TYR A 268 -8.51 23.87 -4.02
CA TYR A 268 -7.11 23.93 -4.41
C TYR A 268 -6.77 25.08 -5.37
N GLU A 269 -7.77 25.72 -5.99
CA GLU A 269 -7.54 26.84 -6.90
C GLU A 269 -7.26 28.17 -6.18
N GLU A 270 -7.66 28.31 -4.92
CA GLU A 270 -7.50 29.54 -4.13
C GLU A 270 -6.37 29.47 -3.08
N MET A 271 -5.70 28.32 -2.93
CA MET A 271 -4.66 28.15 -1.93
C MET A 271 -3.29 28.65 -2.39
N ASP A 272 -2.59 29.36 -1.51
CA ASP A 272 -1.21 29.75 -1.75
C ASP A 272 -0.25 28.53 -1.67
N ASN A 273 0.91 28.64 -2.33
CA ASN A 273 1.87 27.53 -2.45
C ASN A 273 2.39 27.02 -1.10
N LEU A 274 2.39 27.87 -0.07
CA LEU A 274 2.89 27.52 1.25
C LEU A 274 1.86 26.68 2.03
N THR A 275 0.58 27.04 1.94
CA THR A 275 -0.51 26.25 2.51
C THR A 275 -0.63 24.90 1.82
N LEU A 276 -0.44 24.85 0.49
CA LEU A 276 -0.50 23.61 -0.30
C LEU A 276 0.59 22.60 0.12
N LEU A 277 1.79 23.09 0.46
CA LEU A 277 2.88 22.25 0.97
C LEU A 277 2.63 21.74 2.41
N SER A 278 1.95 22.54 3.22
CA SER A 278 1.57 22.19 4.60
C SER A 278 0.49 21.11 4.65
N THR A 279 -0.55 21.23 3.81
CA THR A 279 -1.65 20.24 3.72
C THR A 279 -1.17 18.86 3.25
N LEU A 280 -0.06 18.80 2.51
CA LEU A 280 0.59 17.56 2.09
C LEU A 280 1.48 16.92 3.16
N CYS A 281 1.53 17.48 4.39
CA CYS A 281 2.41 17.03 5.49
C CYS A 281 3.88 16.93 5.07
N LEU A 282 4.38 17.86 4.24
CA LEU A 282 5.75 17.84 3.72
C LEU A 282 6.74 18.72 4.51
N GLN A 283 6.35 19.23 5.68
CA GLN A 283 7.24 19.96 6.59
C GLN A 283 7.29 19.26 7.95
N ASP A 284 8.25 18.35 8.11
CA ASP A 284 9.33 18.49 9.10
C ASP A 284 10.24 17.25 9.07
N SER A 285 11.54 17.47 8.96
CA SER A 285 12.56 16.51 9.34
C SER A 285 13.50 17.20 10.33
N PRO A 286 13.48 16.84 11.62
CA PRO A 286 14.55 17.22 12.52
C PRO A 286 15.70 16.19 12.43
N GLN A 287 16.82 16.69 11.91
CA GLN A 287 18.20 16.57 12.40
C GLN A 287 18.59 15.34 13.26
N HIS A 288 19.66 14.67 12.80
CA HIS A 288 20.79 14.15 13.59
C HIS A 288 20.51 13.53 14.98
N GLU A 289 20.56 12.19 15.06
CA GLU A 289 21.18 11.51 16.21
C GLU A 289 22.11 10.38 15.72
N ASN A 290 23.38 10.50 16.10
CA ASN A 290 24.41 9.47 15.98
C ASN A 290 24.25 8.47 17.15
N GLY A 291 24.09 7.18 16.87
CA GLY A 291 24.11 6.10 17.87
C GLY A 291 24.09 4.72 17.21
N PRO A 292 24.77 3.69 17.77
CA PRO A 292 25.22 2.54 16.98
C PRO A 292 24.10 1.52 16.71
N LEU A 293 23.99 1.14 15.45
CA LEU A 293 23.23 -0.03 15.00
C LEU A 293 24.04 -1.28 15.36
N LEU A 294 23.64 -2.00 16.42
CA LEU A 294 23.69 -3.47 16.60
C LEU A 294 23.33 -3.83 18.06
N PRO A 295 22.48 -4.84 18.32
CA PRO A 295 22.38 -5.42 19.66
C PRO A 295 23.53 -6.42 19.90
N ASN A 296 24.18 -6.29 21.05
CA ASN A 296 25.10 -7.28 21.60
C ASN A 296 24.39 -8.63 21.78
N LEU A 297 24.95 -9.68 21.19
CA LEU A 297 24.68 -11.07 21.55
C LEU A 297 25.71 -11.48 22.59
N ASN A 298 25.27 -11.58 23.84
CA ASN A 298 25.75 -12.57 24.82
C ASN A 298 24.52 -13.33 25.29
#